data_AF-F3YUJ6-F1
#
_entry.id   AF-F3YUJ6-F1
#
_cell.length_a   1.000
_cell.length_b   1.000
_cell.length_c   1.000
_cell.angle_alpha   90.00
_cell.angle_beta   90.00
_cell.angle_gamma   90.00
#
_symmetry.space_group_name_H-M   'P 1'
#
loop_
_entity.id
_entity.type
_entity.pdbx_description
1 polymer ?
#
loop_
_entity_poly.entity_id
_entity_poly.type
_entity_poly.pdbx_seq_one_letter_code
_entity_poly.pdbx_strand_id
1 'polypeptide(L)'
;MLSKALLLALLLAALLVGCAPRAPISASEMFGFCMTASPTSDYCSKQKGYCMHLREAVSRQFASRAECQAACWQVRDAYRLTMIDFGCVQTYESGLDWCGRYCTTNYE
;
A
#
# COMPACT_ATOMS: atom_id res chain seq x y z
N MET A 1 3.17 -28.97 -40.09
CA MET A 1 2.17 -29.59 -39.19
C MET A 1 2.71 -29.46 -37.78
N LEU A 2 2.19 -28.50 -37.01
CA LEU A 2 2.65 -28.27 -35.63
C LEU A 2 2.18 -29.45 -34.79
N SER A 3 3.12 -30.25 -34.27
CA SER A 3 2.81 -31.45 -33.50
C SER A 3 1.99 -31.10 -32.26
N LYS A 4 0.91 -31.84 -31.98
CA LYS A 4 0.04 -31.65 -30.80
C LYS A 4 0.83 -31.61 -29.47
N ALA A 5 1.97 -32.30 -29.43
CA ALA A 5 2.90 -32.29 -28.29
C ALA A 5 3.53 -30.90 -28.02
N LEU A 6 3.80 -30.12 -29.07
CA LEU A 6 4.38 -28.78 -28.95
C LEU A 6 3.38 -27.78 -28.37
N LEU A 7 2.10 -27.92 -28.74
CA LEU A 7 1.00 -27.12 -28.20
C LEU A 7 0.76 -27.41 -26.72
N LEU A 8 0.80 -28.68 -26.30
CA LEU A 8 0.70 -29.03 -24.88
C LEU A 8 1.87 -28.49 -24.06
N ALA A 9 3.09 -28.54 -24.59
CA ALA A 9 4.28 -28.02 -23.91
C ALA A 9 4.21 -26.49 -23.71
N LEU A 10 3.70 -25.73 -24.69
CA LEU A 10 3.50 -24.29 -24.53
C LEU A 10 2.42 -23.94 -23.51
N LEU A 11 1.33 -24.72 -23.46
CA LEU A 11 0.25 -24.54 -22.47
C LEU A 11 0.74 -24.81 -21.04
N LEU A 12 1.58 -25.83 -20.84
CA LEU A 12 2.20 -26.13 -19.55
C LEU A 12 3.23 -25.07 -19.13
N ALA A 13 3.99 -24.51 -20.08
CA ALA A 13 4.94 -23.43 -19.81
C ALA A 13 4.23 -22.10 -19.43
N ALA A 14 3.07 -21.82 -20.01
CA ALA A 14 2.27 -20.63 -19.68
C ALA A 14 1.72 -20.65 -18.24
N LEU A 15 1.49 -21.85 -17.66
CA LEU A 15 1.02 -22.01 -16.29
C LEU A 15 2.11 -21.76 -15.23
N LEU A 16 3.39 -21.81 -15.62
CA LEU A 16 4.54 -21.60 -14.71
C LEU A 16 4.90 -20.12 -14.50
N VAL A 17 4.30 -19.19 -15.25
CA VAL A 17 4.56 -17.74 -15.12
C VAL A 17 3.78 -17.11 -13.94
N GLY A 18 3.00 -17.90 -13.19
CA GLY A 18 2.06 -17.41 -12.18
C GLY A 18 2.58 -17.21 -10.76
N CYS A 19 3.86 -17.47 -10.45
CA CYS A 19 4.40 -17.40 -9.08
C CYS A 19 5.58 -16.44 -8.93
N ALA A 20 5.61 -15.33 -9.69
CA ALA A 20 6.57 -14.27 -9.39
C ALA A 20 6.19 -13.64 -8.03
N PRO A 21 7.11 -13.55 -7.06
CA PRO A 21 6.84 -12.85 -5.81
C PRO A 21 6.41 -11.42 -6.13
N ARG A 22 5.32 -10.97 -5.49
CA ARG A 22 4.82 -9.61 -5.66
C ARG A 22 5.95 -8.64 -5.34
N ALA A 23 6.24 -7.72 -6.26
CA ALA A 23 7.27 -6.72 -6.02
C ALA A 23 6.93 -5.95 -4.73
N PRO A 24 7.92 -5.71 -3.85
CA PRO A 24 7.71 -4.92 -2.65
C PRO A 24 7.24 -3.51 -3.04
N ILE A 25 6.24 -3.00 -2.32
CA ILE A 25 5.77 -1.62 -2.49
C ILE A 25 6.81 -0.70 -1.87
N SER A 26 7.26 0.33 -2.58
CA SER A 26 8.14 1.36 -1.99
C SER A 26 7.36 2.35 -1.12
N ALA A 27 8.05 2.99 -0.17
CA ALA A 27 7.45 4.04 0.65
C ALA A 27 6.96 5.24 -0.19
N SER A 28 7.65 5.52 -1.31
CA SER A 28 7.26 6.57 -2.27
C SER A 28 5.98 6.21 -3.02
N GLU A 29 5.79 4.96 -3.43
CA GLU A 29 4.54 4.51 -4.05
C GLU A 29 3.38 4.59 -3.06
N MET A 30 3.57 4.08 -1.85
CA MET A 30 2.58 4.21 -0.77
C MET A 30 2.16 5.67 -0.53
N PHE A 31 3.15 6.57 -0.47
CA PHE A 31 2.89 8.01 -0.32
C PHE A 31 2.11 8.58 -1.51
N GLY A 32 2.50 8.24 -2.74
CA GLY A 32 1.81 8.69 -3.96
C GLY A 32 0.35 8.25 -3.98
N PHE A 33 0.06 7.02 -3.57
CA PHE A 33 -1.30 6.53 -3.49
C PHE A 33 -2.12 7.22 -2.39
N CYS A 34 -1.52 7.46 -1.22
CA CYS A 34 -2.17 8.24 -0.14
C CYS A 34 -2.55 9.64 -0.62
N MET A 35 -1.65 10.30 -1.36
CA MET A 35 -1.82 11.66 -1.87
C MET A 35 -2.84 11.79 -3.02
N THR A 36 -3.08 10.71 -3.78
CA THR A 36 -4.00 10.71 -4.94
C THR A 36 -5.41 10.24 -4.57
N ALA A 37 -5.63 9.79 -3.34
CA ALA A 37 -6.96 9.54 -2.81
C ALA A 37 -7.79 10.83 -2.90
N SER A 38 -8.82 10.81 -3.75
CA SER A 38 -9.58 11.98 -4.18
C SER A 38 -9.99 12.84 -2.97
N PRO A 39 -9.54 14.10 -2.88
CA PRO A 39 -9.92 14.96 -1.78
C PRO A 39 -11.36 15.43 -1.99
N THR A 40 -12.25 15.06 -1.07
CA THR A 40 -13.62 15.57 -0.97
C THR A 40 -13.66 17.06 -0.60
N SER A 41 -12.57 17.63 -0.06
CA SER A 41 -12.46 19.05 0.30
C SER A 41 -11.05 19.61 0.09
N ASP A 42 -10.94 20.94 -0.08
CA ASP A 42 -9.66 21.66 -0.19
C ASP A 42 -8.83 21.62 1.11
N TYR A 43 -9.45 21.25 2.23
CA TYR A 43 -8.72 20.96 3.47
C TYR A 43 -7.97 19.63 3.35
N CYS A 44 -8.62 18.59 2.82
CA CYS A 44 -8.01 17.27 2.68
C CYS A 44 -6.84 17.26 1.69
N SER A 45 -6.91 18.06 0.61
CA SER A 45 -5.80 18.23 -0.34
C SER A 45 -4.55 18.85 0.32
N LYS A 46 -4.74 19.60 1.42
CA LYS A 46 -3.67 20.22 2.22
C LYS A 46 -3.17 19.34 3.36
N GLN A 47 -3.85 18.24 3.68
CA GLN A 47 -3.43 17.28 4.72
C GLN A 47 -2.28 16.36 4.27
N LYS A 48 -1.27 16.96 3.63
CA LYS A 48 -0.02 16.28 3.26
C LYS A 48 0.69 15.68 4.46
N GLY A 49 0.52 16.29 5.65
CA GLY A 49 1.10 15.84 6.91
C GLY A 49 0.74 14.40 7.25
N TYR A 50 -0.51 13.98 7.04
CA TYR A 50 -0.93 12.61 7.31
C TYR A 50 -0.17 11.60 6.44
N CYS A 51 -0.18 11.80 5.12
CA CYS A 51 0.53 10.91 4.19
C CYS A 51 2.06 10.93 4.41
N MET A 52 2.61 12.09 4.77
CA MET A 52 4.03 12.24 5.12
C MET A 52 4.40 11.40 6.35
N HIS A 53 3.60 11.48 7.43
CA HIS A 53 3.87 10.70 8.63
C HIS A 53 3.66 9.20 8.43
N LEU A 54 2.71 8.78 7.60
CA LEU A 54 2.63 7.38 7.18
C LEU A 54 3.91 6.94 6.46
N ARG A 55 4.43 7.78 5.56
CA ARG A 55 5.67 7.49 4.84
C ARG A 55 6.84 7.37 5.79
N GLU A 56 6.97 8.30 6.73
CA GLU A 56 8.01 8.28 7.77
C GLU A 56 7.88 7.03 8.66
N ALA A 57 6.65 6.70 9.07
CA ALA A 57 6.38 5.53 9.90
C ALA A 57 6.86 4.24 9.24
N VAL A 58 6.71 4.11 7.92
CA VAL A 58 7.16 2.92 7.18
C VAL A 58 8.60 3.00 6.65
N SER A 59 9.25 4.16 6.73
CA SER A 59 10.62 4.35 6.21
C SER A 59 11.69 3.72 7.11
N ARG A 60 11.34 3.32 8.34
CA ARG A 60 12.21 2.56 9.22
C ARG A 60 12.13 1.07 8.92
N GLN A 61 13.19 0.35 9.24
CA GLN A 61 13.21 -1.11 9.17
C GLN A 61 12.51 -1.71 10.41
N PHE A 62 11.68 -2.72 10.19
CA PHE A 62 10.95 -3.44 11.24
C PHE A 62 11.38 -4.89 11.33
N ALA A 63 11.18 -5.51 12.51
CA ALA A 63 11.46 -6.94 12.67
C ALA A 63 10.30 -7.82 12.18
N SER A 64 9.09 -7.29 12.08
CA SER A 64 7.91 -8.04 11.63
C SER A 64 6.85 -7.15 10.99
N ARG A 65 5.93 -7.80 10.26
CA ARG A 65 4.73 -7.15 9.73
C ARG A 65 3.89 -6.51 10.84
N ALA A 66 3.76 -7.16 11.98
CA ALA A 66 2.98 -6.66 13.10
C ALA A 66 3.54 -5.34 13.65
N GLU A 67 4.86 -5.23 13.78
CA GLU A 67 5.52 -3.98 14.19
C GLU A 67 5.34 -2.86 13.17
N CYS A 68 5.45 -3.18 11.87
CA CYS A 68 5.19 -2.22 10.80
C CYS A 68 3.74 -1.71 10.85
N GLN A 69 2.76 -2.62 11.00
CA GLN A 69 1.35 -2.24 11.10
C GLN A 69 1.04 -1.40 12.34
N ALA A 70 1.68 -1.71 13.48
CA ALA A 70 1.56 -0.90 14.68
C ALA A 70 2.03 0.54 14.46
N ALA A 71 3.07 0.75 13.66
CA ALA A 71 3.52 2.09 13.27
C ALA A 71 2.47 2.85 12.46
N CYS A 72 1.85 2.18 11.47
CA CYS A 72 0.74 2.76 10.70
C CYS A 72 -0.43 3.14 11.62
N TRP A 73 -0.76 2.30 12.61
CA TRP A 73 -1.84 2.56 13.56
C TRP A 73 -1.56 3.72 14.50
N GLN A 74 -0.31 3.95 14.88
CA GLN A 74 0.04 5.13 15.68
C GLN A 74 -0.24 6.43 14.91
N VAL A 75 0.13 6.49 13.64
CA VAL A 75 -0.18 7.66 12.78
C VAL A 75 -1.69 7.80 12.59
N ARG A 76 -2.39 6.69 12.33
CA ARG A 76 -3.85 6.67 12.25
C ARG A 76 -4.49 7.31 13.48
N ASP A 77 -4.11 6.87 14.68
CA ASP A 77 -4.73 7.33 15.91
C ASP A 77 -4.44 8.81 16.19
N ALA A 78 -3.25 9.30 15.83
CA ALA A 78 -2.89 10.71 15.93
C ALA A 78 -3.72 11.63 15.01
N TYR A 79 -4.16 11.12 13.86
CA TYR A 79 -4.90 11.88 12.85
C TYR A 79 -6.41 11.60 12.82
N ARG A 80 -6.90 10.61 13.58
CA ARG A 80 -8.27 10.11 13.50
C ARG A 80 -9.32 11.21 13.63
N LEU A 81 -9.27 11.99 14.71
CA LEU A 81 -10.27 13.02 14.97
C LEU A 81 -10.22 14.11 13.90
N THR A 82 -9.03 14.65 13.62
CA THR A 82 -8.85 15.69 12.59
C THR A 82 -9.33 15.23 11.21
N MET A 83 -8.96 14.04 10.76
CA MET A 83 -9.33 13.58 9.43
C MET A 83 -10.83 13.28 9.30
N ILE A 84 -11.47 12.79 10.36
CA ILE A 84 -12.91 12.52 10.36
C ILE A 84 -13.70 13.83 10.44
N ASP A 85 -13.36 14.72 11.37
CA ASP A 85 -14.09 15.96 11.63
C ASP A 85 -14.07 16.92 10.44
N PHE A 86 -12.99 16.91 9.66
CA PHE A 86 -12.86 17.72 8.44
C PHE A 86 -13.28 16.99 7.15
N GLY A 87 -13.91 15.80 7.27
CA GLY A 87 -14.49 15.07 6.14
C GLY A 87 -13.47 14.44 5.18
N CYS A 88 -12.26 14.14 5.67
CA CYS A 88 -11.15 13.55 4.91
C CYS A 88 -11.05 12.03 5.04
N VAL A 89 -12.18 11.36 5.32
CA VAL A 89 -12.25 9.91 5.58
C VAL A 89 -11.62 9.12 4.42
N GLN A 90 -11.85 9.51 3.17
CA GLN A 90 -11.30 8.79 2.01
C GLN A 90 -9.76 8.83 1.97
N THR A 91 -9.14 10.00 2.17
CA THR A 91 -7.68 10.12 2.25
C THR A 91 -7.13 9.36 3.47
N TYR A 92 -7.83 9.44 4.60
CA TYR A 92 -7.47 8.74 5.82
C TYR A 92 -7.46 7.22 5.65
N GLU A 93 -8.54 6.64 5.14
CA GLU A 93 -8.68 5.20 4.91
C GLU A 93 -7.73 4.72 3.81
N SER A 94 -7.60 5.48 2.72
CA SER A 94 -6.69 5.11 1.64
C SER A 94 -5.24 5.10 2.10
N GLY A 95 -4.79 6.11 2.85
CA GLY A 95 -3.44 6.12 3.41
C GLY A 95 -3.18 4.92 4.32
N LEU A 96 -4.16 4.57 5.16
CA LEU A 96 -4.02 3.42 6.06
C LEU A 96 -3.98 2.08 5.31
N ASP A 97 -4.84 1.90 4.29
CA ASP A 97 -4.84 0.70 3.45
C ASP A 97 -3.48 0.51 2.75
N TRP A 98 -2.94 1.58 2.15
CA TRP A 98 -1.65 1.53 1.49
C TRP A 98 -0.49 1.29 2.46
N CYS A 99 -0.55 1.87 3.66
CA CYS A 99 0.42 1.56 4.73
C CYS A 99 0.36 0.07 5.12
N GLY A 100 -0.84 -0.49 5.26
CA GLY A 100 -1.04 -1.93 5.55
C GLY A 100 -0.52 -2.84 4.42
N ARG A 101 -0.73 -2.46 3.16
CA ARG A 101 -0.19 -3.17 1.98
C ARG A 101 1.33 -3.10 1.93
N TYR A 102 1.91 -1.93 2.22
CA TYR A 102 3.36 -1.79 2.34
C TYR A 102 3.90 -2.78 3.37
N CYS A 103 3.33 -2.81 4.58
CA CYS A 103 3.77 -3.74 5.61
C CYS A 103 3.60 -5.21 5.21
N THR A 104 2.51 -5.56 4.53
CA THR A 104 2.22 -6.93 4.08
C THR A 104 3.17 -7.39 2.98
N THR A 105 3.63 -6.48 2.13
CA THR A 105 4.51 -6.80 0.98
C THR A 105 5.98 -6.78 1.33
N ASN A 106 6.39 -6.02 2.35
CA ASN A 106 7.79 -5.85 2.72
C ASN A 106 8.22 -6.67 3.95
N TYR A 107 7.27 -7.18 4.75
CA TYR A 107 7.56 -7.89 5.99
C TYR A 107 6.70 -9.14 6.16
N GLU A 108 7.29 -10.13 6.84
CA GLU A 108 6.62 -11.36 7.28
C GLU A 108 5.95 -11.18 8.65
#